data_AF-A0A193SLD8-F1
#
_entry.id   AF-A0A193SLD8-F1
#
_cell.length_a   1.000
_cell.length_b   1.000
_cell.length_c   1.000
_cell.angle_alpha   90.00
_cell.angle_beta   90.00
_cell.angle_gamma   90.00
#
_symmetry.space_group_name_H-M   'P 1'
#
loop_
_entity.id
_entity.type
_entity.pdbx_description
1 polymer ?
#
loop_
_entity_poly.entity_id
_entity_poly.type
_entity_poly.pdbx_seq_one_letter_code
_entity_poly.pdbx_strand_id
1 'polypeptide(L)' 'MKDRSHDEAMAKLFQANPSYADELLAEVRRTGDKDEMAILRRQLSPDLAIKSTRSGERKN' A
#
# COMPACT_ATOMS: atom_id res chain seq x y z
N MET A 1 -11.38 -4.10 -7.94
CA MET A 1 -11.85 -3.37 -6.74
C MET A 1 -11.30 -3.95 -5.42
N LYS A 2 -10.90 -5.23 -5.35
CA LYS A 2 -10.36 -5.85 -4.12
C LYS A 2 -8.98 -5.31 -3.70
N ASP A 3 -8.17 -4.89 -4.66
CA ASP A 3 -6.79 -4.45 -4.35
C ASP A 3 -6.76 -3.14 -3.58
N ARG A 4 -7.71 -2.22 -3.83
CA ARG A 4 -7.79 -0.94 -3.09
C ARG A 4 -8.11 -1.14 -1.61
N SER A 5 -9.09 -1.99 -1.29
CA SER A 5 -9.41 -2.30 0.11
C SER A 5 -8.29 -3.07 0.81
N HIS A 6 -7.57 -3.89 0.06
CA HIS A 6 -6.43 -4.63 0.58
C HIS A 6 -5.26 -3.69 0.87
N ASP A 7 -4.95 -2.77 -0.05
CA ASP A 7 -3.86 -1.82 0.12
C ASP A 7 -4.09 -0.87 1.30
N GLU A 8 -5.34 -0.41 1.50
CA GLU A 8 -5.71 0.41 2.67
C GLU A 8 -5.59 -0.37 3.99
N ALA A 9 -5.98 -1.65 3.99
CA ALA A 9 -5.83 -2.49 5.18
C ALA A 9 -4.36 -2.72 5.52
N MET A 10 -3.52 -2.98 4.52
CA MET A 10 -2.08 -3.15 4.70
C MET A 10 -1.39 -1.85 5.12
N ALA A 11 -1.80 -0.70 4.57
CA ALA A 11 -1.28 0.60 4.99
C ALA A 11 -1.55 0.86 6.49
N LYS A 12 -2.76 0.57 6.97
CA LYS A 12 -3.09 0.69 8.41
C LYS A 12 -2.28 -0.28 9.26
N LEU A 13 -2.07 -1.51 8.78
CA LEU A 13 -1.25 -2.50 9.47
C LEU A 13 0.22 -2.06 9.58
N PHE A 14 0.80 -1.51 8.52
CA PHE A 14 2.16 -1.00 8.53
C PHE A 14 2.33 0.23 9.42
N GLN A 15 1.33 1.11 9.47
CA GLN A 15 1.32 2.24 10.42
C GLN A 15 1.23 1.77 11.87
N ALA A 16 0.43 0.73 12.14
CA ALA A 16 0.28 0.18 13.48
C ALA A 16 1.47 -0.69 13.92
N ASN A 17 2.17 -1.32 12.98
CA ASN A 17 3.32 -2.17 13.23
C ASN A 17 4.46 -1.95 12.21
N PRO A 18 5.31 -0.94 12.44
CA PRO A 18 6.45 -0.65 11.57
C PRO A 18 7.47 -1.79 11.50
N SER A 19 7.70 -2.53 12.59
CA SER A 19 8.64 -3.66 12.61
C SER A 19 8.22 -4.78 11.66
N TYR A 20 6.92 -5.07 11.60
CA TYR A 20 6.39 -6.03 10.61
C TYR A 20 6.59 -5.55 9.17
N ALA A 21 6.42 -4.25 8.91
CA ALA A 21 6.65 -3.68 7.58
C ALA A 21 8.12 -3.83 7.15
N ASP A 22 9.07 -3.62 8.07
CA ASP A 22 10.51 -3.79 7.82
C ASP A 22 10.88 -5.25 7.54
N GLU A 23 10.33 -6.19 8.32
CA GLU A 23 10.54 -7.62 8.11
C GLU A 23 10.01 -8.08 6.75
N LEU A 24 8.80 -7.64 6.40
CA LEU A 24 8.18 -7.95 5.12
C LEU A 24 8.96 -7.34 3.95
N LEU A 25 9.44 -6.10 4.08
CA LEU A 25 10.29 -5.46 3.09
C LEU A 25 11.62 -6.21 2.90
N ALA A 26 12.21 -6.71 3.99
CA ALA A 26 13.43 -7.50 3.92
C ALA A 26 13.20 -8.84 3.22
N GLU A 27 12.07 -9.50 3.46
CA GLU A 27 11.69 -10.75 2.78
C GLU A 27 11.47 -10.55 1.28
N VAL A 28 10.65 -9.58 0.89
CA VAL A 28 10.37 -9.29 -0.54
C VAL A 28 11.66 -8.87 -1.29
N ARG A 29 12.59 -8.20 -0.61
CA ARG A 29 13.92 -7.91 -1.17
C ARG A 29 14.78 -9.16 -1.36
N ARG A 30 14.68 -10.16 -0.48
CA ARG A 30 15.41 -11.43 -0.60
C ARG A 30 14.88 -12.28 -1.74
N THR A 31 13.56 -12.38 -1.88
CA THR A 31 12.91 -13.15 -2.95
C THR A 31 13.10 -12.49 -4.31
N GLY A 32 13.20 -11.16 -4.35
CA GLY A 32 13.42 -10.40 -5.59
C GLY A 32 12.17 -10.35 -6.47
N ASP A 33 10.99 -10.66 -5.91
CA ASP A 33 9.73 -10.59 -6.63
C ASP A 33 9.36 -9.13 -6.92
N LYS A 34 9.36 -8.79 -8.20
CA LYS A 34 9.11 -7.42 -8.67
C LYS A 34 7.65 -7.01 -8.52
N ASP A 35 6.73 -7.97 -8.61
CA ASP A 35 5.30 -7.71 -8.49
C ASP A 35 4.94 -7.49 -7.03
N GLU A 36 5.45 -8.32 -6.11
CA GLU A 36 5.28 -8.11 -4.67
C GLU A 36 5.93 -6.79 -4.21
N MET A 37 7.11 -6.44 -4.73
CA MET A 37 7.76 -5.16 -4.43
C MET A 37 6.92 -3.96 -4.89
N ALA A 38 6.26 -4.07 -6.05
CA ALA A 38 5.40 -3.01 -6.57
C ALA A 38 4.14 -2.83 -5.72
N ILE A 39 3.56 -3.94 -5.23
CA ILE A 39 2.41 -3.93 -4.32
C ILE A 39 2.82 -3.30 -2.98
N LEU A 40 3.91 -3.77 -2.37
CA LEU A 40 4.38 -3.28 -1.06
C LEU A 40 4.66 -1.77 -1.08
N ARG A 41 5.24 -1.24 -2.17
CA ARG A 41 5.45 0.20 -2.35
C ARG A 41 4.16 1.01 -2.38
N ARG A 42 3.08 0.49 -2.97
CA ARG A 42 1.77 1.16 -2.99
C ARG A 42 1.16 1.23 -1.60
N GLN A 43 1.30 0.14 -0.84
CA GLN A 43 0.80 0.02 0.53
C GLN A 43 1.57 0.91 1.53
N LEU A 44 2.87 1.10 1.31
CA LEU A 44 3.72 2.01 2.10
C LEU A 44 3.58 3.49 1.72
N SER A 45 3.02 3.81 0.54
CA SER A 45 2.81 5.20 0.05
C SER A 45 1.33 5.51 -0.20
N PRO A 46 0.46 5.44 0.83
CA PRO A 46 -0.97 5.63 0.66
C PRO A 46 -1.32 7.01 0.08
N ASP A 47 -0.52 8.05 0.34
CA ASP A 47 -0.75 9.42 -0.16
C ASP A 47 -0.71 9.56 -1.68
N LEU A 48 -0.02 8.68 -2.40
CA LEU A 48 -0.03 8.64 -3.87
C LEU A 48 -1.23 7.86 -4.42
N ALA A 49 -1.76 6.90 -3.66
CA ALA A 49 -2.97 6.16 -4.02
C ALA A 49 -4.24 7.04 -3.88
N ILE A 50 -4.24 7.98 -2.94
CA ILE A 50 -5.39 8.86 -2.64
C ILE A 50 -5.56 10.00 -3.67
N LYS A 51 -4.51 10.40 -4.40
CA LYS A 51 -4.56 11.56 -5.31
C LYS A 51 -5.27 11.31 -6.65
N SER A 52 -5.58 10.06 -7.01
CA SER A 52 -6.27 9.75 -8.27
C SER A 52 -7.80 9.71 -8.18
N THR A 53 -8.43 9.97 -7.03
CA THR A 53 -9.91 9.95 -6.90
C THR A 53 -10.53 11.16 -6.18
N ARG A 54 -9.79 12.24 -5.93
CA ARG A 54 -10.40 13.52 -5.53
C ARG A 54 -10.52 14.51 -6.70
N SER A 55 -11.03 14.02 -7.82
CA SER A 55 -11.63 14.86 -8.87
C SER A 55 -12.89 14.15 -9.34
N GLY A 56 -14.04 14.56 -8.82
CA GLY A 56 -15.34 14.06 -9.26
C GLY A 56 -16.25 13.55 -8.15
N GLU A 57 -16.64 14.40 -7.21
CA GLU A 57 -18.03 14.42 -6.71
C GLU A 57 -18.28 15.71 -5.92
N ARG A 58 -18.46 16.79 -6.69
CA ARG A 58 -19.21 17.97 -6.27
C ARG A 58 -20.52 17.95 -7.05
N LYS A 59 -21.56 17.28 -6.54
CA LYS A 59 -22.99 17.58 -6.82
C LYS A 59 -23.87 16.95 -5.74
N ASN A 60 -24.26 17.73 -4.73
CA ASN A 60 -25.65 18.10 -4.47
C ASN A 60 -25.69 19.24 -3.47
#